data_AF-A0A971I6W5-F1
#
_entry.id   AF-A0A971I6W5-F1
#
_cell.length_a   1.000
_cell.length_b   1.000
_cell.length_c   1.000
_cell.angle_alpha   90.00
_cell.angle_beta   90.00
_cell.angle_gamma   90.00
#
_symmetry.space_group_name_H-M   'P 1'
#
loop_
_entity.id
_entity.type
_entity.pdbx_description
1 polymer ?
#
loop_
_entity_poly.entity_id
_entity_poly.type
_entity_poly.pdbx_seq_one_letter_code
_entity_poly.pdbx_strand_id
1 'polypeptide(L)'
;MKPKKSIKSYIYERDKRKCRLCSKYLKYQQASLDHYLPRSKGGTGDVFNLILCCKKCNNIKKSSIPEDFEELMITLFKIGVRDRIIKASLPRFSTKDINSITESVDRLEAINNYVVFQSKTHRLYVKNNSIKKIIYIGSNNSSE
;
A
#
# COMPACT_ATOMS: atom_id res chain seq x y z
N MET A 1 27.70 -4.65 -8.91
CA MET A 1 26.50 -4.04 -8.29
C MET A 1 25.28 -4.88 -8.67
N LYS A 2 24.51 -5.44 -7.72
CA LYS A 2 23.26 -6.15 -8.06
C LYS A 2 22.23 -5.12 -8.58
N PRO A 3 21.52 -5.37 -9.68
CA PRO A 3 20.56 -4.42 -10.23
C PRO A 3 19.46 -4.14 -9.21
N LYS A 4 19.08 -2.86 -9.07
CA LYS A 4 18.02 -2.42 -8.17
C LYS A 4 16.71 -3.07 -8.61
N LYS A 5 16.08 -3.87 -7.75
CA LYS A 5 14.82 -4.56 -8.06
C LYS A 5 13.75 -3.54 -8.48
N SER A 6 13.12 -3.74 -9.63
CA SER A 6 12.03 -2.87 -10.10
C SER A 6 10.77 -3.04 -9.24
N ILE A 7 9.87 -2.05 -9.23
CA ILE A 7 8.56 -2.16 -8.56
C ILE A 7 7.78 -3.37 -9.08
N LYS A 8 7.81 -3.62 -10.40
CA LYS A 8 7.15 -4.78 -10.99
C LYS A 8 7.73 -6.10 -10.47
N SER A 9 9.06 -6.22 -10.40
CA SER A 9 9.71 -7.42 -9.84
C SER A 9 9.38 -7.61 -8.36
N TYR A 10 9.35 -6.53 -7.58
CA TYR A 10 8.93 -6.59 -6.18
C TYR A 10 7.49 -7.10 -6.03
N ILE A 11 6.53 -6.48 -6.73
CA ILE A 11 5.11 -6.87 -6.64
C ILE A 11 4.88 -8.27 -7.17
N TYR A 12 5.58 -8.67 -8.24
CA TYR A 12 5.49 -10.02 -8.79
C TYR A 12 5.84 -11.10 -7.75
N GLU A 13 6.90 -10.90 -6.97
CA GLU A 13 7.26 -11.83 -5.88
C GLU A 13 6.35 -11.68 -4.66
N ARG A 14 6.00 -10.44 -4.26
CA ARG A 14 5.07 -10.15 -3.15
C ARG A 14 3.73 -10.87 -3.33
N ASP A 15 3.22 -10.87 -4.55
CA ASP A 15 1.94 -11.49 -4.91
C ASP A 15 2.08 -12.96 -5.30
N LYS A 16 3.22 -13.59 -4.97
CA LYS A 16 3.51 -15.01 -5.21
C LYS A 16 3.28 -15.42 -6.66
N ARG A 17 3.54 -14.50 -7.59
CA ARG A 17 3.39 -14.69 -9.05
C ARG A 17 1.96 -15.03 -9.48
N LYS A 18 0.97 -14.72 -8.65
CA LYS A 18 -0.46 -14.97 -8.91
C LYS A 18 -1.18 -13.66 -9.18
N CYS A 19 -2.11 -13.68 -10.12
CA CYS A 19 -3.09 -12.60 -10.27
C CYS A 19 -3.85 -12.46 -8.95
N ARG A 20 -3.89 -11.26 -8.35
CA ARG A 20 -4.63 -11.03 -7.10
C ARG A 20 -6.14 -11.21 -7.24
N LEU A 21 -6.68 -11.03 -8.45
CA LEU A 21 -8.12 -11.10 -8.70
C LEU A 21 -8.63 -12.50 -9.04
N CYS A 22 -7.82 -13.36 -9.68
CA CYS A 22 -8.25 -14.70 -10.09
C CYS A 22 -7.33 -15.83 -9.64
N SER A 23 -6.28 -15.52 -8.87
CA SER A 23 -5.30 -16.47 -8.33
C SER A 23 -4.49 -17.28 -9.35
N LYS A 24 -4.68 -17.05 -10.67
CA LYS A 24 -3.91 -17.71 -11.72
C LYS A 24 -2.44 -17.32 -11.65
N TYR A 25 -1.54 -18.30 -11.75
CA TYR A 25 -0.10 -18.07 -11.92
C TYR A 25 0.18 -17.34 -13.24
N LEU A 26 1.00 -16.30 -13.18
CA LEU A 26 1.39 -15.50 -14.33
C LEU A 26 2.89 -15.64 -14.54
N LYS A 27 3.31 -15.78 -15.80
CA LYS A 27 4.71 -15.55 -16.17
C LYS A 27 5.01 -14.05 -16.06
N TYR A 28 6.25 -13.67 -15.77
CA TYR A 28 6.63 -12.26 -15.58
C TYR A 28 6.28 -11.36 -16.79
N GLN A 29 6.38 -11.89 -18.01
CA GLN A 29 6.03 -11.18 -19.25
C GLN A 29 4.51 -10.96 -19.39
N GLN A 30 3.69 -11.87 -18.85
CA GLN A 30 2.22 -11.81 -18.91
C GLN A 30 1.62 -10.99 -17.77
N ALA A 31 2.40 -10.75 -16.71
CA ALA A 31 1.95 -10.03 -15.55
C ALA A 31 1.97 -8.51 -15.80
N SER A 32 0.86 -7.85 -15.45
CA SER A 32 0.74 -6.39 -15.40
C SER A 32 0.55 -5.93 -13.96
N LEU A 33 0.86 -4.67 -13.69
CA LEU A 33 0.48 -4.00 -12.45
C LEU A 33 -0.82 -3.25 -12.69
N ASP A 34 -1.79 -3.45 -11.82
CA ASP A 34 -3.05 -2.69 -11.84
C ASP A 34 -3.19 -1.86 -10.56
N HIS A 35 -3.90 -0.74 -10.66
CA HIS A 35 -4.22 0.13 -9.52
C HIS A 35 -5.49 -0.39 -8.86
N TYR A 36 -5.40 -0.81 -7.59
CA TYR A 36 -6.52 -1.38 -6.86
C TYR A 36 -7.64 -0.36 -6.69
N LEU A 37 -7.32 0.82 -6.15
CA LEU A 37 -8.07 2.04 -6.37
C LEU A 37 -7.67 2.63 -7.75
N PRO A 38 -8.58 2.77 -8.72
CA PRO A 38 -8.24 3.28 -10.05
C PRO A 38 -7.70 4.72 -10.01
N ARG A 39 -6.79 5.04 -10.94
CA ARG A 39 -6.25 6.42 -11.08
C ARG A 39 -7.33 7.47 -11.29
N SER A 40 -8.37 7.15 -12.06
CA SER A 40 -9.52 8.04 -12.29
C SER A 40 -10.35 8.32 -11.04
N LYS A 41 -10.10 7.61 -9.94
CA LYS A 41 -10.74 7.77 -8.63
C LYS A 41 -9.72 8.20 -7.55
N GLY A 42 -8.56 8.74 -7.96
CA GLY A 42 -7.54 9.24 -7.05
C GLY A 42 -6.51 8.20 -6.58
N GLY A 43 -6.53 6.99 -7.14
CA GLY A 43 -5.56 5.95 -6.79
C GLY A 43 -4.12 6.31 -7.15
N THR A 44 -3.20 6.12 -6.20
CA THR A 44 -1.79 6.48 -6.37
C THR A 44 -0.97 5.38 -7.04
N GLY A 45 0.22 5.71 -7.54
CA GLY A 45 1.19 4.74 -8.06
C GLY A 45 2.05 4.08 -6.97
N ASP A 46 1.64 4.19 -5.70
CA ASP A 46 2.36 3.59 -4.58
C ASP A 46 2.15 2.08 -4.53
N VAL A 47 3.14 1.35 -4.04
CA VAL A 47 3.12 -0.13 -4.00
C VAL A 47 1.95 -0.71 -3.22
N PHE A 48 1.39 0.05 -2.26
CA PHE A 48 0.20 -0.37 -1.51
C PHE A 48 -1.09 -0.29 -2.33
N ASN A 49 -1.10 0.45 -3.45
CA ASN A 49 -2.23 0.53 -4.38
C ASN A 49 -1.99 -0.30 -5.66
N LEU A 50 -0.83 -0.93 -5.82
CA LEU A 50 -0.50 -1.72 -7.01
C LEU A 50 -0.59 -3.21 -6.72
N ILE A 51 -1.30 -3.94 -7.57
CA ILE A 51 -1.45 -5.41 -7.50
C ILE A 51 -0.94 -6.10 -8.77
N LEU A 52 -0.51 -7.35 -8.65
CA LEU A 52 -0.26 -8.19 -9.81
C LEU A 52 -1.59 -8.63 -10.44
N CYS A 53 -1.80 -8.30 -11.70
CA CYS A 53 -3.04 -8.56 -12.40
C CYS A 53 -2.78 -9.14 -13.80
N CYS A 54 -3.64 -10.05 -14.25
CA CYS A 54 -3.61 -10.54 -15.62
C CYS A 54 -4.44 -9.62 -16.53
N LYS A 55 -4.14 -9.62 -17.84
CA LYS A 55 -4.84 -8.76 -18.82
C LYS A 55 -6.37 -8.92 -18.79
N LYS A 56 -6.88 -10.15 -18.64
CA LYS A 56 -8.32 -10.44 -18.58
C LYS A 56 -8.98 -9.77 -17.37
N CYS A 57 -8.44 -9.99 -16.17
CA CYS A 57 -9.00 -9.40 -14.95
C CYS A 57 -8.87 -7.88 -14.93
N ASN A 58 -7.74 -7.34 -15.41
CA ASN A 58 -7.55 -5.90 -15.56
C ASN A 58 -8.64 -5.26 -16.44
N ASN A 59 -8.94 -5.89 -17.58
CA ASN A 59 -9.98 -5.42 -18.50
C ASN A 59 -11.41 -5.56 -17.94
N ILE A 60 -11.65 -6.51 -17.03
CA ILE A 60 -12.96 -6.68 -16.38
C ILE A 60 -13.13 -5.65 -15.25
N LYS A 61 -12.13 -5.49 -14.39
CA LYS A 61 -12.17 -4.54 -13.26
C LYS A 61 -12.35 -3.10 -13.75
N LYS A 62 -11.64 -2.69 -14.81
CA LYS A 62 -11.68 -1.32 -15.35
C LYS A 62 -11.48 -0.28 -14.22
N SER A 63 -12.44 0.62 -14.06
CA SER A 63 -12.50 1.65 -13.02
C SER A 63 -13.38 1.28 -11.82
N SER A 64 -13.74 0.00 -11.68
CA SER A 64 -14.43 -0.49 -10.48
C SER A 64 -13.50 -0.44 -9.27
N ILE A 65 -14.08 -0.10 -8.11
CA ILE A 65 -13.44 -0.11 -6.81
C ILE A 65 -13.90 -1.40 -6.11
N PRO A 66 -13.01 -2.35 -5.82
CA PRO A 66 -13.34 -3.54 -5.04
C PRO A 66 -13.83 -3.16 -3.63
N GLU A 67 -14.77 -3.93 -3.07
CA GLU A 67 -15.32 -3.65 -1.74
C GLU A 67 -14.26 -3.70 -0.63
N ASP A 68 -13.27 -4.57 -0.79
CA ASP A 68 -12.15 -4.79 0.14
C ASP A 68 -10.96 -3.85 -0.10
N PHE A 69 -11.12 -2.76 -0.87
CA PHE A 69 -9.99 -1.92 -1.27
C PHE A 69 -9.20 -1.36 -0.09
N GLU A 70 -9.89 -0.91 0.95
CA GLU A 70 -9.26 -0.35 2.14
C GLU A 70 -8.44 -1.40 2.89
N GLU A 71 -9.05 -2.56 3.18
CA GLU A 71 -8.39 -3.67 3.89
C GLU A 71 -7.15 -4.15 3.14
N LEU A 72 -7.26 -4.35 1.81
CA LEU A 72 -6.12 -4.78 1.02
C LEU A 72 -5.03 -3.71 0.98
N MET A 73 -5.36 -2.43 0.79
CA MET A 73 -4.37 -1.35 0.76
C MET A 73 -3.64 -1.22 2.10
N ILE A 74 -4.34 -1.32 3.23
CA ILE A 74 -3.72 -1.34 4.57
C ILE A 74 -2.77 -2.53 4.69
N THR A 75 -3.19 -3.72 4.28
CA THR A 75 -2.35 -4.93 4.30
C THR A 75 -1.08 -4.74 3.46
N LEU A 76 -1.22 -4.23 2.23
CA LEU A 76 -0.10 -4.01 1.33
C LEU A 76 0.82 -2.88 1.80
N PHE A 77 0.28 -1.88 2.51
CA PHE A 77 1.07 -0.85 3.18
C PHE A 77 1.95 -1.45 4.29
N LYS A 78 1.37 -2.25 5.19
CA LYS A 78 2.12 -2.93 6.27
C LYS A 78 3.25 -3.79 5.71
N ILE A 79 2.96 -4.58 4.66
CA ILE A 79 3.97 -5.37 3.95
C ILE A 79 5.05 -4.46 3.34
N GLY A 80 4.65 -3.37 2.68
CA GLY A 80 5.57 -2.45 2.03
C GLY A 80 6.55 -1.76 2.99
N VAL A 81 6.10 -1.43 4.21
CA VAL A 81 6.96 -0.91 5.27
C VAL A 81 7.92 -1.98 5.79
N ARG A 82 7.41 -3.19 6.08
CA ARG A 82 8.21 -4.33 6.55
C ARG A 82 9.32 -4.71 5.56
N ASP A 83 9.00 -4.71 4.27
CA ASP A 83 9.93 -5.01 3.17
C ASP A 83 10.87 -3.84 2.85
N ARG A 84 10.71 -2.70 3.54
CA ARG A 84 11.47 -1.45 3.34
C ARG A 84 11.38 -0.88 1.92
N ILE A 85 10.36 -1.26 1.16
CA ILE A 85 10.06 -0.66 -0.14
C ILE A 85 9.34 0.69 0.05
N ILE A 86 8.55 0.81 1.12
CA ILE A 86 8.03 2.08 1.61
C ILE A 86 9.03 2.62 2.62
N LYS A 87 9.67 3.74 2.26
CA LYS A 87 10.76 4.32 3.04
C LYS A 87 10.27 5.32 4.07
N ALA A 88 10.83 5.28 5.26
CA ALA A 88 10.68 6.31 6.27
C ALA A 88 12.07 6.78 6.70
N SER A 89 12.32 8.08 6.53
CA SER A 89 13.52 8.72 7.06
C SER A 89 13.06 9.89 7.92
N LEU A 90 12.69 9.54 9.15
CA LEU A 90 12.10 10.45 10.12
C LEU A 90 13.00 10.43 11.37
N PRO A 91 13.77 11.50 11.66
CA PRO A 91 14.74 11.49 12.75
C PRO A 91 14.17 11.16 14.14
N ARG A 92 12.87 11.42 14.34
CA ARG A 92 12.16 11.19 15.61
C ARG A 92 11.67 9.76 15.82
N PHE A 93 11.75 8.89 14.81
CA PHE A 93 11.21 7.54 14.88
C PHE A 93 12.25 6.51 14.45
N SER A 94 12.54 5.56 15.33
CA SER A 94 13.35 4.41 14.96
C SER A 94 12.59 3.51 13.97
N THR A 95 13.30 2.62 13.29
CA THR A 95 12.66 1.60 12.44
C THR A 95 11.69 0.71 13.24
N LYS A 96 12.01 0.43 14.52
CA LYS A 96 11.15 -0.34 15.40
C LYS A 96 9.84 0.41 15.70
N ASP A 97 9.92 1.71 15.96
CA ASP A 97 8.74 2.55 16.21
C ASP A 97 7.85 2.60 14.98
N ILE A 98 8.43 2.84 13.80
CA ILE A 98 7.69 2.88 12.53
C ILE A 98 6.96 1.56 12.27
N ASN A 99 7.63 0.42 12.48
CA ASN A 99 6.99 -0.89 12.33
C ASN A 99 5.84 -1.07 13.34
N SER A 100 6.07 -0.78 14.62
CA SER A 100 5.04 -0.91 15.66
C SER A 100 3.81 -0.05 15.39
N ILE A 101 4.01 1.22 15.00
CA ILE A 101 2.93 2.13 14.62
C ILE A 101 2.19 1.61 13.39
N THR A 102 2.93 1.15 12.38
CA THR A 102 2.36 0.62 11.12
C THR A 102 1.48 -0.61 11.35
N GLU A 103 1.87 -1.54 12.23
CA GLU A 103 1.05 -2.72 12.53
C GLU A 103 -0.30 -2.36 13.15
N SER A 104 -0.38 -1.24 13.89
CA SER A 104 -1.61 -0.76 14.52
C SER A 104 -2.59 -0.04 13.58
N VAL A 105 -2.20 0.20 12.32
CA VAL A 105 -3.07 0.87 11.35
C VAL A 105 -4.31 0.04 11.04
N ASP A 106 -5.47 0.68 11.08
CA ASP A 106 -6.79 0.08 10.84
C ASP A 106 -7.67 0.90 9.88
N ARG A 107 -7.25 2.11 9.51
CA ARG A 107 -8.04 3.03 8.68
C ARG A 107 -7.21 3.70 7.59
N LEU A 108 -7.89 4.06 6.50
CA LEU A 108 -7.35 4.75 5.35
C LEU A 108 -8.13 6.03 5.05
N GLU A 109 -7.43 7.14 4.87
CA GLU A 109 -8.03 8.42 4.49
C GLU A 109 -7.25 9.06 3.34
N ALA A 110 -7.93 9.81 2.47
CA ALA A 110 -7.29 10.68 1.49
C ALA A 110 -7.33 12.13 2.00
N ILE A 111 -6.17 12.71 2.31
CA ILE A 111 -6.07 14.08 2.80
C ILE A 111 -5.12 14.87 1.90
N ASN A 112 -5.64 15.90 1.24
CA ASN A 112 -4.92 16.70 0.25
C ASN A 112 -4.30 15.80 -0.84
N ASN A 113 -2.97 15.69 -0.88
CA ASN A 113 -2.23 14.88 -1.85
C ASN A 113 -1.53 13.66 -1.21
N TYR A 114 -1.99 13.26 -0.02
CA TYR A 114 -1.47 12.10 0.72
C TYR A 114 -2.52 11.02 0.85
N VAL A 115 -2.04 9.79 0.86
CA VAL A 115 -2.77 8.67 1.44
C VAL A 115 -2.36 8.58 2.90
N VAL A 116 -3.33 8.70 3.80
CA VAL A 116 -3.11 8.71 5.24
C VAL A 116 -3.56 7.39 5.82
N PHE A 117 -2.60 6.67 6.40
CA PHE A 117 -2.86 5.44 7.15
C PHE A 117 -2.98 5.80 8.62
N GLN A 118 -4.09 5.43 9.24
CA GLN A 118 -4.42 5.84 10.60
C GLN A 118 -4.57 4.63 11.52
N SER A 119 -4.09 4.78 12.75
CA SER A 119 -4.41 3.93 13.89
C SER A 119 -5.19 4.74 14.93
N LYS A 120 -5.47 4.15 16.09
CA LYS A 120 -6.07 4.89 17.21
C LYS A 120 -5.22 6.05 17.71
N THR A 121 -3.90 6.00 17.53
CA THR A 121 -2.95 6.95 18.15
C THR A 121 -2.13 7.74 17.15
N HIS A 122 -2.04 7.29 15.89
CA HIS A 122 -1.16 7.91 14.91
C HIS A 122 -1.80 8.04 13.52
N ARG A 123 -1.34 9.06 12.79
CA ARG A 123 -1.52 9.21 11.34
C ARG A 123 -0.18 9.16 10.63
N LEU A 124 -0.08 8.34 9.58
CA LEU A 124 1.09 8.23 8.71
C LEU A 124 0.72 8.77 7.32
N TYR A 125 1.35 9.87 6.93
CA TYR A 125 1.14 10.52 5.63
C TYR A 125 2.08 9.92 4.61
N VAL A 126 1.55 9.24 3.59
CA VAL A 126 2.33 8.45 2.64
C VAL A 126 2.17 9.00 1.23
N LYS A 127 3.30 9.12 0.52
CA LYS A 127 3.36 9.53 -0.89
C LYS A 127 4.67 9.07 -1.53
N ASN A 128 4.59 8.57 -2.76
CA ASN A 128 5.74 8.14 -3.56
C ASN A 128 6.61 7.09 -2.85
N ASN A 129 5.99 6.03 -2.33
CA ASN A 129 6.57 4.93 -1.59
C ASN A 129 7.40 5.40 -0.40
N SER A 130 6.91 6.43 0.30
CA SER A 130 7.60 7.02 1.43
C SER A 130 6.62 7.60 2.45
N ILE A 131 6.82 7.25 3.71
CA ILE A 131 6.16 7.91 4.84
C ILE A 131 6.84 9.27 5.00
N LYS A 132 6.08 10.34 4.76
CA LYS A 132 6.56 11.73 4.79
C LYS A 132 6.45 12.35 6.16
N LYS A 133 5.46 11.94 6.94
CA LYS A 133 5.19 12.48 8.27
C LYS A 133 4.43 11.44 9.09
N ILE A 134 4.72 11.40 10.39
CA ILE A 134 3.92 10.69 11.38
C ILE A 134 3.43 11.75 12.38
N ILE A 135 2.14 11.72 12.70
CA ILE A 135 1.51 12.62 13.68
C ILE A 135 0.87 11.75 14.76
N TYR A 136 1.15 12.05 16.03
CA TYR A 136 0.39 11.52 17.16
C TYR A 136 -0.93 12.28 17.27
N ILE A 137 -2.05 11.57 17.32
CA ILE A 137 -3.41 12.15 17.38
C ILE A 137 -4.09 11.94 18.75
N GLY A 138 -3.39 11.36 19.73
CA GLY A 138 -3.99 10.99 21.01
C GLY A 138 -4.79 9.69 20.92
N SER A 139 -5.05 9.05 22.05
CA SER A 139 -6.21 8.15 22.16
C SER A 139 -7.44 9.04 22.27
N ASN A 140 -8.44 8.89 21.41
CA ASN A 140 -9.77 9.41 21.73
C ASN A 140 -10.21 8.73 23.04
N ASN A 141 -10.02 9.39 24.17
CA ASN A 141 -10.96 9.33 25.28
C ASN A 141 -12.18 10.13 24.80
N SER A 142 -12.96 9.56 23.90
CA SER A 142 -14.37 9.91 23.83
C SER A 142 -14.99 9.22 25.04
N SER A 143 -15.05 10.00 26.12
CA SER A 143 -15.96 9.83 27.24
C SER A 143 -17.35 9.47 26.75
N GLU A 144 -17.81 8.29 27.16
CA GLU A 144 -19.16 7.98 27.64
C GLU A 144 -19.06 6.79 28.59
#